data_AF-A0A960PRW5-F1
#
_entry.id   AF-A0A960PRW5-F1
#
_cell.length_a   1.000
_cell.length_b   1.000
_cell.length_c   1.000
_cell.angle_alpha   90.00
_cell.angle_beta   90.00
_cell.angle_gamma   90.00
#
_symmetry.space_group_name_H-M   'P 1'
#
loop_
_entity.id
_entity.type
_entity.pdbx_description
1 polymer ?
#
loop_
_entity_poly.entity_id
_entity_poly.type
_entity_poly.pdbx_seq_one_letter_code
_entity_poly.pdbx_strand_id
1 'polypeptide(L)'
;LTSPTITGIDSSSTLSFDYYRVVESFSGDYDRTSVEIVTASGVTTVFSLNSSNPSTAAWVSSGAISLSAFAGQPIQVRFRFDSVDSVSNTFTGWLIDDVVVTGTSPCTGGNTAPTVTITAPADGSSFTTGTSVTFSGTATDAEDGNISGSLSWTSSLDGAIGSGASFSTSGLSVGTHTITASVTDSGGLPGSDAISVTITPISTPVTVTFTSIAAEDGWVRESSENSGVGGASNSTGSGTRALRPGDATQDRQYKSIVSFDTSSIPAGATITAATLRLQRGTVRGTNPFTILGNCLADVQTGGFGGNTALQPSDFEAAATATAVATMSNPPSNGTFSEGSFNAAGLAAINTSGRTQARVYFEIDDNDDGGDDHMGFYPGDNATASRHPQLVVTYIP
;
A
#
# COMPACT_ATOMS: atom_id res chain seq x y z
N LEU A 1 34.02 50.35 -20.42
CA LEU A 1 33.09 49.68 -19.49
C LEU A 1 31.93 49.12 -20.29
N THR A 2 31.51 47.87 -20.07
CA THR A 2 30.38 47.25 -20.79
C THR A 2 29.41 46.63 -19.79
N SER A 3 28.11 46.86 -19.94
CA SER A 3 27.07 46.28 -19.09
C SER A 3 26.88 44.78 -19.34
N PRO A 4 26.20 44.05 -18.43
CA PRO A 4 25.55 42.79 -18.77
C PRO A 4 24.55 42.95 -19.93
N THR A 5 24.11 41.83 -20.49
CA THR A 5 23.04 41.83 -21.51
C THR A 5 21.74 42.33 -20.91
N ILE A 6 21.12 43.31 -21.55
CA ILE A 6 19.82 43.89 -21.23
C ILE A 6 18.83 43.37 -22.27
N THR A 7 17.72 42.81 -21.82
CA THR A 7 16.64 42.30 -22.66
C THR A 7 15.36 43.13 -22.46
N GLY A 8 14.35 42.94 -23.32
CA GLY A 8 13.07 43.64 -23.19
C GLY A 8 13.07 45.09 -23.68
N ILE A 9 14.01 45.46 -24.56
CA ILE A 9 14.02 46.78 -25.21
C ILE A 9 12.80 46.90 -26.14
N ASP A 10 12.07 48.01 -26.04
CA ASP A 10 10.91 48.30 -26.86
C ASP A 10 11.00 49.68 -27.52
N SER A 11 9.97 50.07 -28.29
CA SER A 11 9.96 51.34 -29.02
C SER A 11 9.94 52.59 -28.13
N SER A 12 9.60 52.44 -26.84
CA SER A 12 9.59 53.52 -25.85
C SER A 12 10.85 53.57 -24.99
N SER A 13 11.73 52.57 -25.11
CA SER A 13 12.92 52.46 -24.28
C SER A 13 13.90 53.61 -24.46
N THR A 14 14.50 54.07 -23.36
CA THR A 14 15.55 55.10 -23.36
C THR A 14 16.72 54.71 -22.47
N LEU A 15 17.90 55.25 -22.77
CA LEU A 15 19.08 55.22 -21.92
C LEU A 15 19.32 56.63 -21.38
N SER A 16 19.62 56.75 -20.09
CA SER A 16 20.18 57.96 -19.49
C SER A 16 21.33 57.61 -18.56
N PHE A 17 22.26 58.54 -18.38
CA PHE A 17 23.33 58.44 -17.40
C PHE A 17 23.81 59.84 -17.04
N ASP A 18 24.39 59.96 -15.85
CA ASP A 18 25.08 61.18 -15.45
C ASP A 18 26.59 60.99 -15.62
N TYR A 19 27.28 62.07 -15.98
CA TYR A 19 28.72 62.01 -16.20
C TYR A 19 29.44 63.27 -15.72
N TYR A 20 30.66 63.06 -15.24
CA TYR A 20 31.63 64.12 -14.93
C TYR A 20 32.80 64.00 -15.89
N ARG A 21 33.03 65.03 -16.70
CA ARG A 21 34.08 65.03 -17.73
C ARG A 21 35.00 66.24 -17.58
N VAL A 22 36.28 65.96 -17.40
CA VAL A 22 37.36 66.95 -17.43
C VAL A 22 38.48 66.38 -18.29
N VAL A 23 38.67 66.99 -19.46
CA VAL A 23 39.62 66.60 -20.50
C VAL A 23 40.21 67.85 -21.16
N GLU A 24 41.18 67.73 -22.09
CA GLU A 24 41.65 68.92 -22.80
C GLU A 24 40.55 69.52 -23.69
N SER A 25 40.50 70.86 -23.71
CA SER A 25 39.56 71.61 -24.55
C SER A 25 40.32 72.24 -25.70
N PHE A 26 40.16 71.69 -26.90
CA PHE A 26 40.84 72.14 -28.11
C PHE A 26 39.98 71.87 -29.35
N SER A 27 40.18 72.64 -30.41
CA SER A 27 39.54 72.38 -31.71
C SER A 27 40.16 71.14 -32.35
N GLY A 28 39.64 69.96 -32.03
CA GLY A 28 40.12 68.69 -32.53
C GLY A 28 39.23 67.53 -32.14
N ASP A 29 39.62 66.33 -32.56
CA ASP A 29 38.89 65.08 -32.30
C ASP A 29 39.70 64.17 -31.37
N TYR A 30 40.15 64.75 -30.26
CA TYR A 30 40.89 64.12 -29.16
C TYR A 30 39.95 63.89 -27.96
N ASP A 31 40.37 63.11 -26.97
CA ASP A 31 39.58 62.83 -25.75
C ASP A 31 38.12 62.43 -26.02
N ARG A 32 37.98 61.41 -26.88
CA ARG A 32 36.67 60.92 -27.33
C ARG A 32 36.02 60.12 -26.22
N THR A 33 34.87 60.60 -25.76
CA THR A 33 33.97 59.83 -24.89
C THR A 33 32.79 59.38 -25.72
N SER A 34 32.50 58.08 -25.74
CA SER A 34 31.37 57.53 -26.49
C SER A 34 30.60 56.48 -25.70
N VAL A 35 29.30 56.42 -25.97
CA VAL A 35 28.42 55.33 -25.55
C VAL A 35 27.94 54.60 -26.78
N GLU A 36 28.08 53.28 -26.76
CA GLU A 36 27.75 52.39 -27.86
C GLU A 36 26.74 51.34 -27.38
N ILE A 37 25.77 51.04 -28.23
CA ILE A 37 24.86 49.90 -28.06
C ILE A 37 25.42 48.73 -28.88
N VAL A 38 25.73 47.64 -28.18
CA VAL A 38 26.27 46.41 -28.75
C VAL A 38 25.13 45.40 -28.88
N THR A 39 24.96 44.88 -30.08
CA THR A 39 24.00 43.82 -30.44
C THR A 39 24.73 42.69 -31.15
N ALA A 40 24.05 41.57 -31.39
CA ALA A 40 24.59 40.49 -32.25
C ALA A 40 24.88 40.97 -33.69
N SER A 41 24.13 41.96 -34.18
CA SER A 41 24.28 42.52 -35.54
C SER A 41 25.38 43.58 -35.67
N GLY A 42 25.94 44.07 -34.55
CA GLY A 42 26.99 45.08 -34.57
C GLY A 42 26.89 46.11 -33.45
N VAL A 43 27.66 47.18 -33.61
CA VAL A 43 27.86 48.24 -32.63
C VAL A 43 27.35 49.56 -33.20
N THR A 44 26.53 50.29 -32.44
CA THR A 44 26.02 51.61 -32.82
C THR A 44 26.36 52.65 -31.76
N THR A 45 27.06 53.73 -32.12
CA THR A 45 27.32 54.85 -31.20
C THR A 45 26.06 55.70 -31.03
N VAL A 46 25.63 55.90 -29.78
CA VAL A 46 24.40 56.64 -29.43
C VAL A 46 24.67 57.94 -28.66
N PHE A 47 25.90 58.13 -28.18
CA PHE A 47 26.38 59.37 -27.56
C PHE A 47 27.86 59.55 -27.86
N SER A 48 28.28 60.78 -28.15
CA SER A 48 29.70 61.10 -28.37
C SER A 48 30.02 62.56 -28.02
N LEU A 49 31.15 62.76 -27.34
CA LEU A 49 31.81 64.06 -27.18
C LEU A 49 33.31 63.91 -27.48
N ASN A 50 33.98 65.00 -27.84
CA ASN A 50 35.43 65.06 -28.02
C ASN A 50 36.00 66.38 -27.43
N SER A 51 37.28 66.66 -27.64
CA SER A 51 37.95 67.84 -27.08
C SER A 51 37.38 69.18 -27.58
N SER A 52 36.61 69.17 -28.68
CA SER A 52 35.86 70.35 -29.13
C SER A 52 34.61 70.64 -28.29
N ASN A 53 34.19 69.71 -27.43
CA ASN A 53 33.13 69.91 -26.44
C ASN A 53 33.76 70.33 -25.11
N PRO A 54 33.61 71.61 -24.69
CA PRO A 54 34.25 72.10 -23.47
C PRO A 54 33.82 71.33 -22.23
N SER A 55 34.79 71.02 -21.37
CA SER A 55 34.54 70.41 -20.06
C SER A 55 33.82 71.40 -19.15
N THR A 56 32.77 70.96 -18.45
CA THR A 56 32.01 71.77 -17.50
C THR A 56 32.51 71.63 -16.06
N ALA A 57 33.36 70.63 -15.78
CA ALA A 57 33.84 70.28 -14.43
C ALA A 57 32.71 70.11 -13.40
N ALA A 58 31.54 69.64 -13.85
CA ALA A 58 30.36 69.34 -13.06
C ALA A 58 29.72 68.03 -13.56
N TRP A 59 28.90 67.40 -12.72
CA TRP A 59 28.03 66.30 -13.15
C TRP A 59 26.94 66.84 -14.09
N VAL A 60 26.82 66.21 -15.25
CA VAL A 60 25.86 66.58 -16.29
C VAL A 60 25.11 65.31 -16.71
N SER A 61 23.81 65.43 -16.92
CA SER A 61 23.01 64.33 -17.46
C SER A 61 23.12 64.24 -18.98
N SER A 62 23.19 63.03 -19.52
CA SER A 62 23.08 62.79 -20.96
C SER A 62 21.71 63.19 -21.54
N GLY A 63 20.70 63.34 -20.68
CA GLY A 63 19.31 63.30 -21.08
C GLY A 63 18.90 61.92 -21.59
N ALA A 64 17.65 61.78 -22.01
CA ALA A 64 17.13 60.52 -22.54
C ALA A 64 17.59 60.28 -23.98
N ILE A 65 18.32 59.19 -24.19
CA ILE A 65 18.77 58.70 -25.50
C ILE A 65 17.79 57.60 -25.95
N SER A 66 17.14 57.75 -27.10
CA SER A 66 16.19 56.75 -27.58
C SER A 66 16.89 55.44 -27.96
N LEU A 67 16.31 54.31 -27.53
CA LEU A 67 16.74 52.96 -27.89
C LEU A 67 15.77 52.27 -28.86
N SER A 68 14.82 53.00 -29.44
CA SER A 68 13.76 52.45 -30.30
C SER A 68 14.29 51.63 -31.49
N ALA A 69 15.47 51.96 -32.02
CA ALA A 69 16.12 51.23 -33.10
C ALA A 69 16.55 49.79 -32.71
N PHE A 70 16.61 49.49 -31.41
CA PHE A 70 17.02 48.20 -30.87
C PHE A 70 15.83 47.42 -30.27
N ALA A 71 14.60 47.88 -30.51
CA ALA A 71 13.40 47.20 -30.02
C ALA A 71 13.38 45.72 -30.43
N GLY A 72 13.10 44.85 -29.47
CA GLY A 72 13.06 43.39 -29.64
C GLY A 72 14.44 42.71 -29.65
N GLN A 73 15.54 43.44 -29.48
CA GLN A 73 16.89 42.88 -29.49
C GLN A 73 17.52 42.89 -28.08
N PRO A 74 18.29 41.86 -27.69
CA PRO A 74 19.19 41.94 -26.55
C PRO A 74 20.33 42.92 -26.85
N ILE A 75 20.64 43.80 -25.89
CA ILE A 75 21.68 44.83 -26.03
C ILE A 75 22.70 44.78 -24.89
N GLN A 76 23.87 45.38 -25.09
CA GLN A 76 24.76 45.83 -24.01
C GLN A 76 25.09 47.30 -24.21
N VAL A 77 25.21 48.06 -23.12
CA VAL A 77 25.66 49.46 -23.13
C VAL A 77 27.16 49.48 -22.87
N ARG A 78 27.94 50.05 -23.80
CA ARG A 78 29.39 50.13 -23.73
C ARG A 78 29.87 51.58 -23.73
N PHE A 79 30.54 51.97 -22.66
CA PHE A 79 31.22 53.27 -22.51
C PHE A 79 32.69 53.14 -22.91
N ARG A 80 33.15 54.06 -23.76
CA ARG A 80 34.53 54.13 -24.23
C ARG A 80 35.10 55.54 -24.04
N PHE A 81 36.34 55.59 -23.57
CA PHE A 81 37.16 56.78 -23.53
C PHE A 81 38.45 56.51 -24.30
N ASP A 82 38.81 57.40 -25.21
CA ASP A 82 40.01 57.31 -26.05
C ASP A 82 40.68 58.69 -26.09
N SER A 83 41.87 58.80 -25.49
CA SER A 83 42.64 60.06 -25.48
C SER A 83 43.15 60.43 -26.87
N VAL A 84 43.20 59.49 -27.82
CA VAL A 84 43.68 59.63 -29.21
C VAL A 84 45.18 59.93 -29.34
N ASP A 85 45.80 60.61 -28.37
CA ASP A 85 47.25 60.81 -28.30
C ASP A 85 47.82 60.65 -26.87
N SER A 86 49.10 60.99 -26.71
CA SER A 86 49.83 60.95 -25.44
C SER A 86 50.11 62.34 -24.84
N VAL A 87 49.43 63.39 -25.31
CA VAL A 87 49.63 64.78 -24.91
C VAL A 87 48.50 65.20 -23.96
N SER A 88 48.79 66.07 -23.00
CA SER A 88 47.78 66.64 -22.08
C SER A 88 46.94 65.64 -21.25
N ASN A 89 47.29 64.36 -21.13
CA ASN A 89 46.45 63.33 -20.49
C ASN A 89 46.43 63.32 -18.94
N THR A 90 46.77 64.43 -18.27
CA THR A 90 46.79 64.53 -16.80
C THR A 90 45.47 65.00 -16.20
N PHE A 91 44.40 65.05 -16.98
CA PHE A 91 43.06 65.40 -16.49
C PHE A 91 42.33 64.21 -15.84
N THR A 92 41.23 64.49 -15.14
CA THR A 92 40.39 63.47 -14.48
C THR A 92 39.81 62.44 -15.47
N GLY A 93 39.60 62.83 -16.73
CA GLY A 93 39.01 61.97 -17.74
C GLY A 93 37.48 61.98 -17.65
N TRP A 94 36.88 60.79 -17.68
CA TRP A 94 35.43 60.60 -17.74
C TRP A 94 34.94 59.64 -16.67
N LEU A 95 34.14 60.17 -15.75
CA LEU A 95 33.42 59.41 -14.72
C LEU A 95 31.95 59.30 -15.13
N ILE A 96 31.32 58.17 -14.81
CA ILE A 96 29.95 57.82 -15.19
C ILE A 96 29.23 57.34 -13.94
N ASP A 97 27.99 57.78 -13.75
CA ASP A 97 27.10 57.36 -12.68
C ASP A 97 25.65 57.33 -13.15
N ASP A 98 24.73 56.81 -12.33
CA ASP A 98 23.28 56.84 -12.52
C ASP A 98 22.82 56.34 -13.91
N VAL A 99 23.41 55.25 -14.37
CA VAL A 99 23.05 54.62 -15.65
C VAL A 99 21.69 53.93 -15.53
N VAL A 100 20.70 54.42 -16.27
CA VAL A 100 19.32 53.90 -16.27
C VAL A 100 18.89 53.58 -17.70
N VAL A 101 18.34 52.37 -17.89
CA VAL A 101 17.60 52.00 -19.11
C VAL A 101 16.13 51.82 -18.75
N THR A 102 15.22 52.51 -19.45
CA THR A 102 13.76 52.43 -19.26
C THR A 102 13.08 51.65 -20.37
N GLY A 103 11.87 51.12 -20.13
CA GLY A 103 11.02 50.42 -21.10
C GLY A 103 9.62 50.15 -20.53
N THR A 104 8.64 49.86 -21.40
CA THR A 104 7.25 49.50 -21.04
C THR A 104 7.08 48.04 -20.66
N SER A 105 8.03 47.18 -21.03
CA SER A 105 8.06 45.80 -20.54
C SER A 105 8.81 45.76 -19.19
N PRO A 106 8.13 45.45 -18.07
CA PRO A 106 8.86 45.13 -16.83
C PRO A 106 9.80 43.97 -17.11
N CYS A 107 11.02 44.00 -16.55
CA CYS A 107 11.93 42.86 -16.58
C CYS A 107 11.24 41.63 -15.95
N THR A 108 10.59 40.78 -16.74
CA THR A 108 9.96 39.54 -16.27
C THR A 108 10.98 38.40 -16.20
N GLY A 109 12.15 38.64 -15.62
CA GLY A 109 12.97 37.57 -15.04
C GLY A 109 12.36 37.10 -13.72
N GLY A 110 11.06 36.80 -13.72
CA GLY A 110 10.33 36.35 -12.55
C GLY A 110 10.55 34.86 -12.36
N ASN A 111 10.93 34.47 -11.14
CA ASN A 111 11.00 33.07 -10.72
C ASN A 111 9.66 32.36 -10.98
N THR A 112 9.69 31.17 -11.58
CA THR A 112 8.53 30.30 -11.73
C THR A 112 8.50 29.23 -10.64
N ALA A 113 7.33 28.65 -10.34
CA ALA A 113 7.23 27.60 -9.33
C ALA A 113 7.59 26.23 -9.93
N PRO A 114 8.21 25.33 -9.16
CA PRO A 114 8.62 24.03 -9.67
C PRO A 114 7.41 23.13 -9.97
N THR A 115 7.52 22.35 -11.03
CA THR A 115 6.55 21.29 -11.36
C THR A 115 6.95 20.00 -10.65
N VAL A 116 6.07 19.49 -9.78
CA VAL A 116 6.26 18.22 -9.05
C VAL A 116 5.35 17.15 -9.64
N THR A 117 5.84 15.92 -9.71
CA THR A 117 5.04 14.76 -10.14
C THR A 117 5.43 13.53 -9.34
N ILE A 118 4.47 12.88 -8.69
CA ILE A 118 4.64 11.58 -8.04
C ILE A 118 4.53 10.50 -9.13
N THR A 119 5.55 9.66 -9.23
CA THR A 119 5.66 8.60 -10.25
C THR A 119 5.37 7.21 -9.71
N ALA A 120 5.54 7.00 -8.40
CA ALA A 120 5.12 5.79 -7.71
C ALA A 120 4.85 6.07 -6.23
N PRO A 121 3.93 5.31 -5.59
CA PRO A 121 2.99 4.37 -6.22
C PRO A 121 1.93 5.10 -7.07
N ALA A 122 1.12 4.36 -7.83
CA ALA A 122 0.00 4.95 -8.56
C ALA A 122 -1.07 5.49 -7.59
N ASP A 123 -1.76 6.55 -7.98
CA ASP A 123 -2.88 7.09 -7.20
C ASP A 123 -3.97 6.02 -6.97
N GLY A 124 -4.45 5.91 -5.73
CA GLY A 124 -5.40 4.90 -5.30
C GLY A 124 -4.82 3.51 -5.00
N SER A 125 -3.49 3.37 -4.94
CA SER A 125 -2.85 2.09 -4.58
C SER A 125 -3.20 1.64 -3.16
N SER A 126 -3.27 0.32 -2.95
CA SER A 126 -3.51 -0.26 -1.63
C SER A 126 -2.46 -1.30 -1.25
N PHE A 127 -2.06 -1.30 0.02
CA PHE A 127 -1.06 -2.19 0.61
C PHE A 127 -1.51 -2.68 1.99
N THR A 128 -0.95 -3.79 2.46
CA THR A 128 -1.12 -4.20 3.85
C THR A 128 -0.12 -3.49 4.77
N THR A 129 -0.48 -3.28 6.03
CA THR A 129 0.43 -2.71 7.04
C THR A 129 1.74 -3.51 7.13
N GLY A 130 2.87 -2.82 7.28
CA GLY A 130 4.20 -3.43 7.28
C GLY A 130 4.77 -3.77 5.89
N THR A 131 4.00 -3.64 4.80
CA THR A 131 4.54 -3.71 3.44
C THR A 131 5.44 -2.51 3.17
N SER A 132 6.66 -2.76 2.69
CA SER A 132 7.56 -1.68 2.24
C SER A 132 7.04 -1.09 0.94
N VAL A 133 6.67 0.19 0.97
CA VAL A 133 6.19 0.96 -0.18
C VAL A 133 7.30 1.90 -0.65
N THR A 134 7.62 1.84 -1.95
CA THR A 134 8.55 2.78 -2.58
C THR A 134 7.78 3.97 -3.14
N PHE A 135 8.18 5.16 -2.71
CA PHE A 135 7.68 6.43 -3.22
C PHE A 135 8.76 7.05 -4.11
N SER A 136 8.39 7.49 -5.30
CA SER A 136 9.30 8.20 -6.20
C SER A 136 8.60 9.36 -6.86
N GLY A 137 9.33 10.45 -7.11
CA GLY A 137 8.81 11.65 -7.72
C GLY A 137 9.89 12.48 -8.39
N THR A 138 9.46 13.37 -9.28
CA THR A 138 10.31 14.33 -9.99
C THR A 138 9.89 15.75 -9.64
N ALA A 139 10.88 16.64 -9.55
CA ALA A 139 10.66 18.08 -9.45
C ALA A 139 11.59 18.81 -10.43
N THR A 140 11.00 19.59 -11.32
CA THR A 140 11.73 20.39 -12.32
C THR A 140 11.27 21.83 -12.31
N ASP A 141 12.23 22.72 -12.36
CA ASP A 141 12.04 24.16 -12.43
C ASP A 141 12.75 24.75 -13.65
N ALA A 142 12.23 25.84 -14.21
CA ALA A 142 12.80 26.46 -15.42
C ALA A 142 14.13 27.19 -15.14
N GLU A 143 14.28 27.76 -13.95
CA GLU A 143 15.43 28.54 -13.51
C GLU A 143 16.47 27.65 -12.79
N ASP A 144 16.03 26.68 -11.99
CA ASP A 144 16.89 25.81 -11.16
C ASP A 144 17.16 24.41 -11.76
N GLY A 145 16.42 23.99 -12.78
CA GLY A 145 16.55 22.67 -13.39
C GLY A 145 15.97 21.54 -12.51
N ASN A 146 16.69 20.42 -12.38
CA ASN A 146 16.19 19.27 -11.62
C ASN A 146 16.50 19.41 -10.13
N ILE A 147 15.45 19.61 -9.33
CA ILE A 147 15.52 19.76 -7.87
C ILE A 147 14.87 18.57 -7.12
N SER A 148 14.67 17.43 -7.78
CA SER A 148 14.02 16.24 -7.21
C SER A 148 14.70 15.71 -5.93
N GLY A 149 16.01 15.94 -5.79
CA GLY A 149 16.78 15.56 -4.59
C GLY A 149 16.32 16.29 -3.31
N SER A 150 15.58 17.39 -3.45
CA SER A 150 15.09 18.22 -2.34
C SER A 150 13.62 17.97 -2.00
N LEU A 151 12.97 16.99 -2.62
CA LEU A 151 11.59 16.64 -2.30
C LEU A 151 11.44 16.23 -0.84
N SER A 152 10.37 16.72 -0.21
CA SER A 152 9.90 16.33 1.12
C SER A 152 8.57 15.59 0.98
N TRP A 153 8.41 14.48 1.71
CA TRP A 153 7.22 13.63 1.61
C TRP A 153 6.47 13.58 2.93
N THR A 154 5.16 13.77 2.87
CA THR A 154 4.27 13.78 4.04
C THR A 154 3.04 12.88 3.83
N SER A 155 2.55 12.30 4.92
CA SER A 155 1.32 11.52 5.04
C SER A 155 0.33 12.31 5.89
N SER A 156 -0.93 12.37 5.47
CA SER A 156 -2.01 13.00 6.24
C SER A 156 -2.26 12.36 7.62
N LEU A 157 -1.78 11.13 7.85
CA LEU A 157 -1.94 10.40 9.12
C LEU A 157 -0.62 10.31 9.92
N ASP A 158 0.53 10.20 9.26
CA ASP A 158 1.82 9.91 9.91
C ASP A 158 2.79 11.10 9.91
N GLY A 159 2.44 12.20 9.26
CA GLY A 159 3.32 13.37 9.15
C GLY A 159 4.47 13.13 8.17
N ALA A 160 5.70 13.53 8.51
CA ALA A 160 6.84 13.37 7.62
C ALA A 160 7.25 11.90 7.48
N ILE A 161 7.32 11.41 6.23
CA ILE A 161 7.57 9.98 5.94
C ILE A 161 8.85 9.73 5.14
N GLY A 162 9.43 10.77 4.51
CA GLY A 162 10.66 10.62 3.74
C GLY A 162 11.11 11.90 3.03
N SER A 163 12.23 11.80 2.33
CA SER A 163 12.82 12.88 1.52
C SER A 163 13.57 12.33 0.30
N GLY A 164 13.88 13.22 -0.64
CA GLY A 164 14.58 12.91 -1.88
C GLY A 164 13.67 12.41 -3.01
N ALA A 165 14.27 12.20 -4.18
CA ALA A 165 13.56 11.79 -5.39
C ALA A 165 12.93 10.38 -5.27
N SER A 166 13.47 9.55 -4.37
CA SER A 166 12.92 8.23 -4.07
C SER A 166 13.29 7.81 -2.64
N PHE A 167 12.33 7.21 -1.93
CA PHE A 167 12.55 6.57 -0.64
C PHE A 167 11.60 5.38 -0.49
N SER A 168 11.79 4.55 0.54
CA SER A 168 10.84 3.48 0.87
C SER A 168 10.57 3.45 2.37
N THR A 169 9.34 3.12 2.74
CA THR A 169 8.93 2.97 4.13
C THR A 169 7.92 1.85 4.28
N SER A 170 8.00 1.11 5.38
CA SER A 170 6.99 0.15 5.83
C SER A 170 6.21 0.64 7.05
N GLY A 171 6.41 1.90 7.44
CA GLY A 171 5.93 2.48 8.69
C GLY A 171 4.61 3.23 8.61
N LEU A 172 3.86 3.10 7.51
CA LEU A 172 2.54 3.76 7.38
C LEU A 172 1.50 3.06 8.28
N SER A 173 0.74 3.86 9.04
CA SER A 173 -0.35 3.37 9.87
C SER A 173 -1.53 2.84 9.04
N VAL A 174 -2.45 2.08 9.64
CA VAL A 174 -3.64 1.61 8.93
C VAL A 174 -4.59 2.79 8.68
N GLY A 175 -5.00 2.98 7.43
CA GLY A 175 -5.89 4.07 7.04
C GLY A 175 -5.74 4.47 5.57
N THR A 176 -6.49 5.49 5.16
CA THR A 176 -6.29 6.14 3.85
C THR A 176 -5.45 7.39 4.05
N HIS A 177 -4.31 7.43 3.38
CA HIS A 177 -3.33 8.52 3.44
C HIS A 177 -3.46 9.37 2.18
N THR A 178 -3.43 10.69 2.35
CA THR A 178 -3.00 11.60 1.29
C THR A 178 -1.50 11.77 1.42
N ILE A 179 -0.76 11.28 0.44
CA ILE A 179 0.70 11.38 0.36
C ILE A 179 1.05 12.59 -0.50
N THR A 180 1.73 13.56 0.09
CA THR A 180 2.11 14.80 -0.59
C THR A 180 3.63 14.89 -0.73
N ALA A 181 4.10 15.09 -1.95
CA ALA A 181 5.49 15.45 -2.25
C ALA A 181 5.57 16.95 -2.51
N SER A 182 6.50 17.66 -1.86
CA SER A 182 6.68 19.10 -2.04
C SER A 182 8.15 19.54 -2.03
N VAL A 183 8.42 20.66 -2.69
CA VAL A 183 9.73 21.32 -2.73
C VAL A 183 9.54 22.82 -2.91
N THR A 184 10.50 23.61 -2.43
CA THR A 184 10.60 25.05 -2.68
C THR A 184 11.87 25.31 -3.50
N ASP A 185 11.75 26.11 -4.55
CA ASP A 185 12.87 26.50 -5.40
C ASP A 185 13.81 27.52 -4.72
N SER A 186 14.89 27.94 -5.40
CA SER A 186 15.85 28.92 -4.90
C SER A 186 15.30 30.35 -4.82
N GLY A 187 14.25 30.65 -5.60
CA GLY A 187 13.50 31.91 -5.57
C GLY A 187 12.41 31.99 -4.51
N GLY A 188 12.16 30.90 -3.78
CA GLY A 188 11.20 30.81 -2.68
C GLY A 188 9.79 30.39 -3.06
N LEU A 189 9.50 29.96 -4.30
CA LEU A 189 8.17 29.49 -4.69
C LEU A 189 8.01 27.97 -4.45
N PRO A 190 6.87 27.52 -3.90
CA PRO A 190 6.62 26.11 -3.64
C PRO A 190 5.98 25.40 -4.84
N GLY A 191 6.28 24.11 -4.98
CA GLY A 191 5.57 23.16 -5.85
C GLY A 191 5.23 21.89 -5.09
N SER A 192 4.12 21.24 -5.45
CA SER A 192 3.69 19.99 -4.82
C SER A 192 2.79 19.14 -5.71
N ASP A 193 2.75 17.84 -5.43
CA ASP A 193 1.80 16.87 -5.99
C ASP A 193 1.33 15.92 -4.88
N ALA A 194 0.17 15.29 -5.05
CA ALA A 194 -0.41 14.40 -4.05
C ALA A 194 -1.14 13.20 -4.66
N ILE A 195 -1.03 12.06 -3.98
CA ILE A 195 -1.73 10.81 -4.31
C ILE A 195 -2.44 10.23 -3.08
N SER A 196 -3.44 9.39 -3.29
CA SER A 196 -4.07 8.59 -2.24
C SER A 196 -3.45 7.19 -2.16
N VAL A 197 -3.14 6.75 -0.94
CA VAL A 197 -2.65 5.38 -0.65
C VAL A 197 -3.45 4.80 0.52
N THR A 198 -3.97 3.60 0.38
CA THR A 198 -4.72 2.92 1.45
C THR A 198 -3.92 1.78 2.06
N ILE A 199 -3.66 1.86 3.37
CA ILE A 199 -3.04 0.79 4.16
C ILE A 199 -4.12 0.00 4.89
N THR A 200 -4.27 -1.26 4.53
CA THR A 200 -5.19 -2.19 5.19
C THR A 200 -4.46 -2.97 6.31
N PRO A 201 -5.14 -3.37 7.38
CA PRO A 201 -4.53 -4.25 8.38
C PRO A 201 -4.14 -5.60 7.74
N ILE A 202 -3.12 -6.27 8.29
CA ILE A 202 -2.90 -7.69 8.00
C ILE A 202 -3.95 -8.45 8.77
N SER A 203 -4.83 -9.17 8.08
CA SER A 203 -5.75 -10.08 8.74
C SER A 203 -5.02 -11.39 9.04
N THR A 204 -4.52 -11.54 10.27
CA THR A 204 -3.82 -12.77 10.68
C THR A 204 -4.82 -13.88 10.98
N PRO A 205 -4.66 -15.08 10.40
CA PRO A 205 -5.51 -16.21 10.75
C PRO A 205 -5.41 -16.54 12.25
N VAL A 206 -6.56 -16.77 12.88
CA VAL A 206 -6.69 -17.22 14.26
C VAL A 206 -7.11 -18.69 14.24
N THR A 207 -6.40 -19.54 14.99
CA THR A 207 -6.74 -20.96 15.13
C THR A 207 -7.26 -21.24 16.53
N VAL A 208 -8.45 -21.83 16.62
CA VAL A 208 -9.12 -22.24 17.85
C VAL A 208 -9.36 -23.74 17.81
N THR A 209 -9.19 -24.43 18.95
CA THR A 209 -9.54 -25.84 19.10
C THR A 209 -10.76 -25.95 20.00
N PHE A 210 -11.85 -26.49 19.45
CA PHE A 210 -13.07 -26.81 20.19
C PHE A 210 -13.01 -28.26 20.63
N THR A 211 -13.20 -28.52 21.91
CA THR A 211 -13.43 -29.88 22.43
C THR A 211 -14.91 -30.20 22.38
N SER A 212 -15.27 -31.46 22.13
CA SER A 212 -16.68 -31.82 22.02
C SER A 212 -17.44 -31.73 23.35
N ILE A 213 -18.75 -31.64 23.24
CA ILE A 213 -19.70 -31.55 24.36
C ILE A 213 -20.17 -32.96 24.67
N ALA A 214 -19.67 -33.50 25.76
CA ALA A 214 -19.85 -34.91 26.09
C ALA A 214 -21.31 -35.39 26.13
N ALA A 215 -22.23 -34.57 26.66
CA ALA A 215 -23.66 -34.91 26.74
C ALA A 215 -24.38 -35.01 25.38
N GLU A 216 -23.76 -34.49 24.32
CA GLU A 216 -24.27 -34.43 22.95
C GLU A 216 -23.52 -35.38 22.01
N ASP A 217 -22.52 -36.10 22.52
CA ASP A 217 -21.72 -37.07 21.77
C ASP A 217 -22.28 -38.49 21.92
N GLY A 218 -21.92 -39.40 21.02
CA GLY A 218 -22.16 -40.83 21.19
C GLY A 218 -22.25 -41.59 19.88
N TRP A 219 -23.01 -42.68 19.89
CA TRP A 219 -23.30 -43.46 18.69
C TRP A 219 -24.78 -43.76 18.57
N VAL A 220 -25.23 -43.89 17.34
CA VAL A 220 -26.51 -44.45 16.96
C VAL A 220 -26.25 -45.68 16.09
N ARG A 221 -26.88 -46.80 16.43
CA ARG A 221 -26.89 -48.00 15.62
C ARG A 221 -28.18 -48.05 14.83
N GLU A 222 -28.08 -48.52 13.60
CA GLU A 222 -29.24 -48.85 12.79
C GLU A 222 -30.22 -49.80 13.52
N SER A 223 -31.50 -49.68 13.19
CA SER A 223 -32.59 -50.44 13.81
C SER A 223 -32.60 -51.90 13.36
N SER A 224 -32.49 -52.14 12.05
CA SER A 224 -32.31 -53.44 11.41
C SER A 224 -31.36 -53.26 10.23
N GLU A 225 -30.68 -54.34 9.84
CA GLU A 225 -29.83 -54.39 8.65
C GLU A 225 -30.52 -53.70 7.46
N ASN A 226 -29.80 -52.80 6.78
CA ASN A 226 -30.26 -52.11 5.57
C ASN A 226 -31.54 -51.25 5.71
N SER A 227 -31.93 -50.83 6.93
CA SER A 227 -33.15 -50.03 7.11
C SER A 227 -32.95 -48.54 6.81
N GLY A 228 -31.72 -48.05 6.91
CA GLY A 228 -31.39 -46.63 6.84
C GLY A 228 -31.97 -45.81 8.02
N VAL A 229 -32.49 -46.46 9.07
CA VAL A 229 -33.20 -45.81 10.18
C VAL A 229 -32.53 -46.14 11.51
N GLY A 230 -32.26 -45.11 12.31
CA GLY A 230 -31.63 -45.29 13.62
C GLY A 230 -32.51 -46.02 14.63
N GLY A 231 -31.88 -46.85 15.46
CA GLY A 231 -32.53 -47.63 16.50
C GLY A 231 -31.97 -47.31 17.88
N ALA A 232 -30.99 -48.08 18.33
CA ALA A 232 -30.40 -47.86 19.66
C ALA A 232 -29.36 -46.75 19.61
N SER A 233 -29.32 -45.90 20.63
CA SER A 233 -28.28 -44.89 20.82
C SER A 233 -27.71 -44.93 22.23
N ASN A 234 -26.52 -44.37 22.41
CA ASN A 234 -25.90 -44.20 23.73
C ASN A 234 -24.94 -43.00 23.74
N SER A 235 -25.23 -42.04 24.60
CA SER A 235 -24.44 -40.82 24.82
C SER A 235 -23.64 -40.80 26.13
N THR A 236 -23.74 -41.84 26.97
CA THR A 236 -23.10 -41.86 28.31
C THR A 236 -21.85 -42.73 28.35
N GLY A 237 -21.35 -43.17 27.20
CA GLY A 237 -20.11 -43.93 27.13
C GLY A 237 -18.90 -43.03 27.37
N SER A 238 -17.93 -43.50 28.16
CA SER A 238 -16.68 -42.76 28.45
C SER A 238 -15.40 -43.50 28.04
N GLY A 239 -15.52 -44.75 27.57
CA GLY A 239 -14.41 -45.66 27.29
C GLY A 239 -13.84 -45.58 25.86
N THR A 240 -13.02 -46.56 25.49
CA THR A 240 -12.26 -46.63 24.22
C THR A 240 -13.10 -46.86 22.96
N ARG A 241 -14.40 -47.11 23.12
CA ARG A 241 -15.37 -47.46 22.05
C ARG A 241 -16.68 -46.69 22.21
N ALA A 242 -16.64 -45.56 22.92
CA ALA A 242 -17.83 -44.77 23.19
C ALA A 242 -18.29 -44.02 21.94
N LEU A 243 -17.37 -43.71 21.02
CA LEU A 243 -17.67 -43.45 19.62
C LEU A 243 -17.18 -44.67 18.83
N ARG A 244 -17.93 -45.12 17.82
CA ARG A 244 -17.70 -46.40 17.14
C ARG A 244 -18.22 -46.47 15.70
N PRO A 245 -17.84 -45.60 14.76
CA PRO A 245 -18.24 -45.80 13.37
C PRO A 245 -17.74 -47.17 12.85
N GLY A 246 -18.58 -47.84 12.09
CA GLY A 246 -18.37 -49.19 11.55
C GLY A 246 -19.68 -49.96 11.57
N ASP A 247 -19.63 -51.27 11.74
CA ASP A 247 -20.81 -52.13 11.89
C ASP A 247 -20.88 -52.81 13.27
N ALA A 248 -22.04 -53.40 13.48
CA ALA A 248 -22.44 -54.16 14.65
C ALA A 248 -22.86 -55.57 14.24
N THR A 249 -22.98 -56.46 15.24
CA THR A 249 -23.62 -57.75 15.00
C THR A 249 -24.98 -57.63 14.31
N GLN A 250 -25.24 -58.60 13.44
CA GLN A 250 -26.38 -58.60 12.52
C GLN A 250 -26.25 -57.49 11.45
N ASP A 251 -25.02 -57.15 11.06
CA ASP A 251 -24.72 -56.32 9.90
C ASP A 251 -25.46 -54.97 9.95
N ARG A 252 -25.35 -54.29 11.09
CA ARG A 252 -26.01 -53.00 11.31
C ARG A 252 -25.01 -51.89 11.48
N GLN A 253 -25.16 -50.83 10.70
CA GLN A 253 -24.23 -49.72 10.74
C GLN A 253 -24.30 -48.96 12.08
N TYR A 254 -23.13 -48.54 12.58
CA TYR A 254 -22.97 -47.50 13.59
C TYR A 254 -22.58 -46.17 12.93
N LYS A 255 -23.28 -45.11 13.31
CA LYS A 255 -22.84 -43.72 13.09
C LYS A 255 -22.52 -43.09 14.42
N SER A 256 -21.39 -42.39 14.51
CA SER A 256 -20.99 -41.65 15.71
C SER A 256 -21.26 -40.17 15.53
N ILE A 257 -21.69 -39.50 16.60
CA ILE A 257 -22.01 -38.09 16.57
C ILE A 257 -21.17 -37.38 17.63
N VAL A 258 -20.64 -36.23 17.25
CA VAL A 258 -19.90 -35.33 18.14
C VAL A 258 -20.39 -33.90 17.96
N SER A 259 -20.45 -33.14 19.05
CA SER A 259 -20.99 -31.77 19.05
C SER A 259 -19.97 -30.78 19.58
N PHE A 260 -19.84 -29.61 18.93
CA PHE A 260 -18.91 -28.56 19.32
C PHE A 260 -19.64 -27.22 19.51
N ASP A 261 -19.28 -26.46 20.55
CA ASP A 261 -19.70 -25.06 20.69
C ASP A 261 -18.78 -24.15 19.88
N THR A 262 -19.21 -23.76 18.68
CA THR A 262 -18.45 -22.89 17.79
C THR A 262 -18.90 -21.42 17.86
N SER A 263 -19.71 -21.05 18.86
CA SER A 263 -20.26 -19.70 19.03
C SER A 263 -19.24 -18.62 19.40
N SER A 264 -18.03 -19.00 19.80
CA SER A 264 -16.95 -18.05 20.09
C SER A 264 -16.25 -17.52 18.84
N ILE A 265 -16.52 -18.07 17.66
CA ILE A 265 -16.03 -17.53 16.39
C ILE A 265 -16.78 -16.21 16.11
N PRO A 266 -16.07 -15.09 15.87
CA PRO A 266 -16.72 -13.80 15.62
C PRO A 266 -17.70 -13.85 14.45
N ALA A 267 -18.84 -13.15 14.59
CA ALA A 267 -19.77 -12.98 13.48
C ALA A 267 -19.10 -12.24 12.32
N GLY A 268 -19.22 -12.79 11.11
CA GLY A 268 -18.57 -12.24 9.90
C GLY A 268 -17.14 -12.75 9.65
N ALA A 269 -16.56 -13.51 10.58
CA ALA A 269 -15.27 -14.15 10.37
C ALA A 269 -15.32 -15.08 9.15
N THR A 270 -14.27 -15.06 8.34
CA THR A 270 -14.11 -15.98 7.22
C THR A 270 -13.37 -17.23 7.69
N ILE A 271 -14.08 -18.36 7.79
CA ILE A 271 -13.46 -19.64 8.13
C ILE A 271 -12.64 -20.13 6.93
N THR A 272 -11.35 -20.36 7.13
CA THR A 272 -10.40 -20.73 6.06
C THR A 272 -9.97 -22.19 6.14
N ALA A 273 -10.05 -22.82 7.31
CA ALA A 273 -9.80 -24.25 7.47
C ALA A 273 -10.53 -24.82 8.69
N ALA A 274 -10.89 -26.10 8.63
CA ALA A 274 -11.34 -26.86 9.78
C ALA A 274 -10.89 -28.32 9.66
N THR A 275 -10.50 -28.92 10.78
CA THR A 275 -10.11 -30.33 10.86
C THR A 275 -10.80 -30.98 12.05
N LEU A 276 -11.59 -32.02 11.79
CA LEU A 276 -12.12 -32.91 12.81
C LEU A 276 -11.06 -33.94 13.21
N ARG A 277 -10.86 -34.13 14.51
CA ARG A 277 -9.87 -35.07 15.05
C ARG A 277 -10.52 -35.97 16.09
N LEU A 278 -10.44 -37.27 15.89
CA LEU A 278 -10.94 -38.29 16.83
C LEU A 278 -9.79 -39.22 17.25
N GLN A 279 -9.51 -39.31 18.55
CA GLN A 279 -8.40 -40.15 19.01
C GLN A 279 -8.82 -41.62 19.11
N ARG A 280 -8.11 -42.51 18.42
CA ARG A 280 -8.39 -43.95 18.41
C ARG A 280 -8.23 -44.54 19.80
N GLY A 281 -9.27 -45.19 20.31
CA GLY A 281 -9.24 -45.96 21.55
C GLY A 281 -9.02 -47.44 21.33
N THR A 282 -9.71 -48.05 20.35
CA THR A 282 -9.61 -49.49 20.08
C THR A 282 -10.08 -49.83 18.66
N VAL A 283 -9.81 -51.05 18.21
CA VAL A 283 -10.45 -51.66 17.04
C VAL A 283 -11.12 -52.93 17.53
N ARG A 284 -12.36 -53.15 17.11
CA ARG A 284 -13.07 -54.41 17.33
C ARG A 284 -13.32 -55.05 15.98
N GLY A 285 -13.11 -56.37 15.93
CA GLY A 285 -13.21 -57.14 14.70
C GLY A 285 -12.10 -56.80 13.69
N THR A 286 -12.41 -56.96 12.41
CA THR A 286 -11.60 -56.52 11.27
C THR A 286 -11.52 -54.99 11.26
N ASN A 287 -10.40 -54.43 10.77
CA ASN A 287 -10.28 -52.98 10.73
C ASN A 287 -11.26 -52.40 9.69
N PRO A 288 -12.27 -51.60 10.08
CA PRO A 288 -13.28 -51.11 9.15
C PRO A 288 -12.70 -50.23 8.03
N PHE A 289 -11.55 -49.56 8.24
CA PHE A 289 -10.86 -48.83 7.16
C PHE A 289 -10.31 -49.72 6.05
N THR A 290 -10.31 -51.04 6.23
CA THR A 290 -9.83 -52.00 5.21
C THR A 290 -10.97 -52.72 4.49
N ILE A 291 -12.19 -52.67 5.02
CA ILE A 291 -13.32 -53.47 4.55
C ILE A 291 -14.60 -52.65 4.30
N LEU A 292 -14.81 -51.52 4.99
CA LEU A 292 -16.03 -50.70 4.90
C LEU A 292 -15.84 -49.41 4.08
N GLY A 293 -14.75 -49.30 3.32
CA GLY A 293 -14.46 -48.13 2.49
C GLY A 293 -14.04 -46.88 3.28
N ASN A 294 -14.41 -45.71 2.75
CA ASN A 294 -14.01 -44.43 3.35
C ASN A 294 -14.78 -44.16 4.65
N CYS A 295 -14.07 -43.71 5.69
CA CYS A 295 -14.72 -43.14 6.87
C CYS A 295 -15.00 -41.66 6.59
N LEU A 296 -16.27 -41.29 6.49
CA LEU A 296 -16.73 -39.95 6.13
C LEU A 296 -17.28 -39.21 7.34
N ALA A 297 -17.26 -37.88 7.27
CA ALA A 297 -17.95 -37.01 8.21
C ALA A 297 -18.97 -36.13 7.48
N ASP A 298 -20.20 -36.09 7.99
CA ASP A 298 -21.20 -35.07 7.66
C ASP A 298 -21.17 -33.98 8.72
N VAL A 299 -21.62 -32.76 8.38
CA VAL A 299 -21.76 -31.64 9.32
C VAL A 299 -23.18 -31.07 9.28
N GLN A 300 -23.71 -30.83 10.46
CA GLN A 300 -24.96 -30.13 10.69
C GLN A 300 -24.71 -28.78 11.37
N THR A 301 -25.32 -27.73 10.80
CA THR A 301 -25.43 -26.42 11.44
C THR A 301 -26.50 -26.52 12.51
N GLY A 302 -26.12 -26.48 13.79
CA GLY A 302 -26.99 -26.86 14.89
C GLY A 302 -26.93 -28.36 15.18
N GLY A 303 -28.04 -28.92 15.66
CA GLY A 303 -28.15 -30.34 15.95
C GLY A 303 -28.82 -31.13 14.82
N PHE A 304 -28.42 -32.38 14.62
CA PHE A 304 -29.11 -33.31 13.71
C PHE A 304 -30.59 -33.44 14.13
N GLY A 305 -31.50 -33.47 13.16
CA GLY A 305 -32.94 -33.45 13.44
C GLY A 305 -33.47 -32.17 14.12
N GLY A 306 -32.65 -31.12 14.23
CA GLY A 306 -33.00 -29.88 14.94
C GLY A 306 -32.84 -29.95 16.45
N ASN A 307 -32.20 -31.01 16.99
CA ASN A 307 -31.94 -31.19 18.41
C ASN A 307 -30.47 -31.54 18.64
N THR A 308 -29.84 -30.94 19.66
CA THR A 308 -28.41 -31.20 19.94
C THR A 308 -28.20 -32.41 20.85
N ALA A 309 -29.25 -32.88 21.54
CA ALA A 309 -29.19 -34.14 22.27
C ALA A 309 -29.15 -35.32 21.30
N LEU A 310 -28.34 -36.35 21.60
CA LEU A 310 -28.26 -37.56 20.78
C LEU A 310 -29.61 -38.30 20.73
N GLN A 311 -30.14 -38.51 19.54
CA GLN A 311 -31.39 -39.22 19.29
C GLN A 311 -31.20 -40.32 18.25
N PRO A 312 -32.00 -41.41 18.31
CA PRO A 312 -32.02 -42.41 17.24
C PRO A 312 -32.23 -41.81 15.85
N SER A 313 -33.09 -40.78 15.73
CA SER A 313 -33.37 -40.11 14.46
C SER A 313 -32.17 -39.38 13.83
N ASP A 314 -31.09 -39.17 14.59
CA ASP A 314 -29.89 -38.53 14.06
C ASP A 314 -29.16 -39.40 13.04
N PHE A 315 -29.46 -40.70 13.00
CA PHE A 315 -28.90 -41.63 12.03
C PHE A 315 -29.31 -41.29 10.59
N GLU A 316 -30.60 -41.00 10.40
CA GLU A 316 -31.21 -40.67 9.11
C GLU A 316 -31.43 -39.18 8.87
N ALA A 317 -31.24 -38.34 9.90
CA ALA A 317 -31.42 -36.89 9.76
C ALA A 317 -30.56 -36.31 8.63
N ALA A 318 -31.15 -35.43 7.82
CA ALA A 318 -30.40 -34.70 6.80
C ALA A 318 -29.30 -33.83 7.45
N ALA A 319 -28.12 -33.80 6.84
CA ALA A 319 -27.02 -32.91 7.22
C ALA A 319 -27.10 -31.60 6.42
N THR A 320 -26.60 -30.50 6.97
CA THR A 320 -26.35 -29.27 6.20
C THR A 320 -25.38 -29.53 5.06
N ALA A 321 -24.32 -30.31 5.33
CA ALA A 321 -23.34 -30.71 4.34
C ALA A 321 -22.89 -32.16 4.60
N THR A 322 -22.93 -32.99 3.56
CA THR A 322 -22.55 -34.41 3.62
C THR A 322 -21.13 -34.63 3.11
N ALA A 323 -20.45 -35.67 3.61
CA ALA A 323 -19.11 -36.06 3.19
C ALA A 323 -18.12 -34.86 3.14
N VAL A 324 -18.16 -34.04 4.19
CA VAL A 324 -17.34 -32.84 4.28
C VAL A 324 -15.87 -33.14 4.50
N ALA A 325 -15.57 -34.32 5.05
CA ALA A 325 -14.22 -34.81 5.28
C ALA A 325 -14.15 -36.33 5.13
N THR A 326 -12.99 -36.82 4.68
CA THR A 326 -12.60 -38.21 4.78
C THR A 326 -11.62 -38.36 5.93
N MET A 327 -11.99 -39.14 6.94
CA MET A 327 -11.19 -39.40 8.14
C MET A 327 -10.04 -40.34 7.81
N SER A 328 -8.84 -40.03 8.30
CA SER A 328 -7.65 -40.88 8.09
C SER A 328 -7.69 -42.16 8.95
N ASN A 329 -7.12 -43.26 8.46
CA ASN A 329 -6.96 -44.49 9.25
C ASN A 329 -5.84 -44.31 10.30
N PRO A 330 -6.16 -44.23 11.61
CA PRO A 330 -5.15 -43.99 12.64
C PRO A 330 -4.29 -45.25 12.86
N PRO A 331 -2.95 -45.16 12.82
CA PRO A 331 -2.06 -46.32 12.82
C PRO A 331 -2.05 -47.13 14.12
N SER A 332 -2.34 -46.49 15.26
CA SER A 332 -2.36 -47.15 16.58
C SER A 332 -3.31 -46.47 17.55
N ASN A 333 -3.59 -47.13 18.69
CA ASN A 333 -4.39 -46.54 19.76
C ASN A 333 -3.65 -45.33 20.37
N GLY A 334 -4.39 -44.25 20.63
CA GLY A 334 -3.84 -42.97 21.07
C GLY A 334 -3.48 -42.02 19.93
N THR A 335 -3.54 -42.45 18.67
CA THR A 335 -3.34 -41.57 17.51
C THR A 335 -4.67 -40.98 17.03
N PHE A 336 -4.65 -39.73 16.56
CA PHE A 336 -5.80 -39.09 15.95
C PHE A 336 -6.07 -39.65 14.55
N SER A 337 -7.33 -39.96 14.29
CA SER A 337 -7.92 -39.94 12.95
C SER A 337 -8.32 -38.50 12.66
N GLU A 338 -7.93 -37.98 11.50
CA GLU A 338 -8.10 -36.58 11.13
C GLU A 338 -8.80 -36.46 9.78
N GLY A 339 -9.73 -35.52 9.67
CA GLY A 339 -10.43 -35.21 8.42
C GLY A 339 -10.54 -33.70 8.23
N SER A 340 -9.94 -33.17 7.16
CA SER A 340 -10.04 -31.76 6.79
C SER A 340 -11.35 -31.48 6.05
N PHE A 341 -12.03 -30.41 6.44
CA PHE A 341 -13.31 -30.02 5.87
C PHE A 341 -13.12 -29.40 4.49
N ASN A 342 -13.95 -29.80 3.54
CA ASN A 342 -14.11 -29.16 2.24
C ASN A 342 -14.91 -27.84 2.39
N ALA A 343 -15.07 -27.10 1.28
CA ALA A 343 -15.76 -25.81 1.27
C ALA A 343 -17.20 -25.88 1.83
N ALA A 344 -17.95 -26.96 1.57
CA ALA A 344 -19.29 -27.13 2.11
C ALA A 344 -19.29 -27.34 3.63
N GLY A 345 -18.31 -28.10 4.15
CA GLY A 345 -18.10 -28.26 5.60
C GLY A 345 -17.73 -26.96 6.30
N LEU A 346 -16.84 -26.15 5.70
CA LEU A 346 -16.49 -24.84 6.25
C LEU A 346 -17.71 -23.91 6.33
N ALA A 347 -18.55 -23.90 5.28
CA ALA A 347 -19.77 -23.11 5.23
C ALA A 347 -20.85 -23.59 6.22
N ALA A 348 -20.82 -24.86 6.64
CA ALA A 348 -21.78 -25.44 7.56
C ALA A 348 -21.43 -25.22 9.05
N ILE A 349 -20.22 -24.73 9.38
CA ILE A 349 -19.84 -24.41 10.76
C ILE A 349 -20.71 -23.27 11.29
N ASN A 350 -21.35 -23.50 12.42
CA ASN A 350 -22.27 -22.56 13.04
C ASN A 350 -21.54 -21.59 13.97
N THR A 351 -21.21 -20.40 13.49
CA THR A 351 -20.56 -19.35 14.31
C THR A 351 -21.49 -18.73 15.37
N SER A 352 -22.75 -19.18 15.47
CA SER A 352 -23.73 -18.69 16.44
C SER A 352 -24.17 -19.74 17.46
N GLY A 353 -23.62 -20.96 17.40
CA GLY A 353 -24.07 -22.05 18.25
C GLY A 353 -23.34 -23.37 18.03
N ARG A 354 -24.10 -24.48 18.03
CA ARG A 354 -23.56 -25.83 17.88
C ARG A 354 -23.23 -26.17 16.43
N THR A 355 -22.11 -26.86 16.26
CA THR A 355 -21.76 -27.58 15.04
C THR A 355 -21.64 -29.06 15.38
N GLN A 356 -22.52 -29.89 14.84
CA GLN A 356 -22.43 -31.34 15.01
C GLN A 356 -21.79 -31.99 13.80
N ALA A 357 -21.01 -33.04 14.04
CA ALA A 357 -20.47 -33.90 13.00
C ALA A 357 -20.92 -35.35 13.21
N ARG A 358 -21.34 -36.01 12.13
CA ARG A 358 -21.71 -37.42 12.11
C ARG A 358 -20.68 -38.21 11.31
N VAL A 359 -20.02 -39.16 11.95
CA VAL A 359 -18.93 -39.97 11.39
C VAL A 359 -19.39 -41.40 11.17
N TYR A 360 -19.14 -41.94 9.98
CA TYR A 360 -19.62 -43.25 9.53
C TYR A 360 -18.74 -43.79 8.40
N PHE A 361 -18.84 -45.08 8.11
CA PHE A 361 -18.19 -45.68 6.94
C PHE A 361 -19.13 -45.65 5.73
N GLU A 362 -18.57 -45.49 4.54
CA GLU A 362 -19.30 -45.40 3.27
C GLU A 362 -20.09 -46.68 2.97
N ILE A 363 -19.49 -47.83 3.28
CA ILE A 363 -20.17 -49.12 3.28
C ILE A 363 -20.73 -49.34 4.70
N ASP A 364 -21.97 -49.80 4.77
CA ASP A 364 -22.71 -50.07 6.00
C ASP A 364 -22.17 -51.24 6.81
N ASP A 365 -21.82 -52.34 6.16
CA ASP A 365 -21.25 -53.55 6.77
C ASP A 365 -20.43 -54.41 5.78
N ASN A 366 -20.07 -55.63 6.16
CA ASN A 366 -19.32 -56.59 5.34
C ASN A 366 -19.99 -57.97 5.24
N ASP A 367 -21.29 -58.08 5.57
CA ASP A 367 -22.09 -59.33 5.60
C ASP A 367 -21.46 -60.48 6.43
N ASP A 368 -20.62 -60.21 7.43
CA ASP A 368 -19.95 -61.24 8.23
C ASP A 368 -20.67 -61.59 9.56
N GLY A 369 -21.73 -60.86 9.90
CA GLY A 369 -22.54 -61.00 11.11
C GLY A 369 -21.81 -60.60 12.40
N GLY A 370 -20.56 -60.13 12.29
CA GLY A 370 -19.61 -59.77 13.32
C GLY A 370 -19.73 -58.33 13.76
N ASP A 371 -18.66 -57.80 14.38
CA ASP A 371 -18.62 -56.39 14.77
C ASP A 371 -17.30 -55.80 14.29
N ASP A 372 -17.33 -55.00 13.23
CA ASP A 372 -16.14 -54.34 12.70
C ASP A 372 -16.26 -52.82 12.84
N HIS A 373 -15.68 -52.27 13.92
CA HIS A 373 -15.73 -50.83 14.16
C HIS A 373 -14.47 -50.24 14.77
N MET A 374 -14.30 -48.94 14.46
CA MET A 374 -13.22 -48.11 14.97
C MET A 374 -13.69 -47.42 16.24
N GLY A 375 -13.17 -47.82 17.40
CA GLY A 375 -13.47 -47.15 18.65
C GLY A 375 -12.68 -45.85 18.80
N PHE A 376 -13.37 -44.74 19.03
CA PHE A 376 -12.78 -43.46 19.44
C PHE A 376 -13.22 -43.06 20.85
N TYR A 377 -12.40 -42.23 21.49
CA TYR A 377 -12.73 -41.64 22.80
C TYR A 377 -13.78 -40.52 22.64
N PRO A 378 -14.73 -40.41 23.59
CA PRO A 378 -15.78 -39.37 23.61
C PRO A 378 -15.33 -38.13 24.40
N GLY A 379 -16.13 -37.06 24.39
CA GLY A 379 -15.96 -35.91 25.29
C GLY A 379 -16.08 -36.26 26.78
N ASP A 380 -16.73 -37.38 27.12
CA ASP A 380 -16.93 -37.84 28.50
C ASP A 380 -15.72 -38.63 29.06
N ASN A 381 -14.63 -38.75 28.30
CA ASN A 381 -13.43 -39.43 28.78
C ASN A 381 -12.76 -38.61 29.92
N ALA A 382 -12.30 -39.28 30.97
CA ALA A 382 -11.59 -38.61 32.06
C ALA A 382 -10.29 -37.90 31.63
N THR A 383 -9.69 -38.29 30.51
CA THR A 383 -8.48 -37.66 29.97
C THR A 383 -8.84 -36.66 28.87
N ALA A 384 -8.79 -35.36 29.19
CA ALA A 384 -9.21 -34.28 28.28
C ALA A 384 -8.46 -34.24 26.93
N SER A 385 -7.18 -34.64 26.89
CA SER A 385 -6.42 -34.68 25.64
C SER A 385 -6.90 -35.75 24.64
N ARG A 386 -7.82 -36.62 25.06
CA ARG A 386 -8.44 -37.65 24.21
C ARG A 386 -9.78 -37.23 23.62
N HIS A 387 -10.33 -36.11 24.07
CA HIS A 387 -11.63 -35.63 23.62
C HIS A 387 -11.59 -35.37 22.11
N PRO A 388 -12.70 -35.62 21.38
CA PRO A 388 -12.87 -35.15 20.02
C PRO A 388 -12.56 -33.65 19.91
N GLN A 389 -11.91 -33.27 18.83
CA GLN A 389 -11.52 -31.89 18.57
C GLN A 389 -12.00 -31.43 17.20
N LEU A 390 -12.54 -30.21 17.13
CA LEU A 390 -12.68 -29.47 15.90
C LEU A 390 -11.70 -28.30 15.93
N VAL A 391 -10.65 -28.37 15.12
CA VAL A 391 -9.65 -27.32 15.01
C VAL A 391 -10.07 -26.40 13.86
N VAL A 392 -10.37 -25.14 14.13
CA VAL A 392 -10.87 -24.17 13.15
C VAL A 392 -9.90 -23.01 13.03
N THR A 393 -9.55 -22.65 11.80
CA THR A 393 -8.80 -21.43 11.48
C THR A 393 -9.70 -20.46 10.75
N TYR A 394 -9.74 -19.20 11.20
CA TYR A 394 -10.54 -18.14 10.59
C TYR A 394 -9.79 -16.82 10.52
N ILE A 395 -10.22 -15.95 9.62
CA ILE A 395 -9.82 -14.55 9.54
C ILE A 395 -10.94 -13.73 10.21
N PRO A 396 -10.65 -12.98 11.30
CA PRO A 396 -11.66 -12.23 12.06
C PRO A 396 -12.47 -11.22 11.26
#